data_AF-A0AA37QMA7-F1
#
_entry.id   AF-A0AA37QMA7-F1
#
_cell.length_a   1.000
_cell.length_b   1.000
_cell.length_c   1.000
_cell.angle_alpha   90.00
_cell.angle_beta   90.00
_cell.angle_gamma   90.00
#
_symmetry.space_group_name_H-M   'P 1'
#
loop_
_entity.id
_entity.type
_entity.pdbx_description
1 polymer ?
#
loop_
_entity_poly.entity_id
_entity_poly.type
_entity_poly.pdbx_seq_one_letter_code
_entity_poly.pdbx_strand_id
1 'polypeptide(L)'
;MTTADDMVKLAMRHVGERYILGADVPLDRAGYTGPWDCAEFASWLAYQMTGKLIGCVKNDVAVARADPYSDAWARDGERSGQIVLQNDAGHSRGAVLVRRPRNDRPGHVAISRGDGTTIEAMDHVHGVAVGNVAGRRWDICFRIPGITYAG
;
A
#
# COMPACT_ATOMS: atom_id res chain seq x y z
N MET A 1 -1.89 -11.63 16.49
CA MET A 1 -2.50 -11.62 15.15
C MET A 1 -2.47 -10.17 14.69
N THR A 2 -1.90 -9.88 13.52
CA THR A 2 -1.78 -8.52 13.01
C THR A 2 -3.11 -8.04 12.43
N THR A 3 -3.56 -6.85 12.82
CA THR A 3 -4.87 -6.31 12.42
C THR A 3 -4.75 -5.17 11.41
N ALA A 4 -5.84 -4.89 10.71
CA ALA A 4 -5.94 -3.72 9.84
C ALA A 4 -5.70 -2.40 10.61
N ASP A 5 -6.10 -2.35 11.88
CA ASP A 5 -5.85 -1.20 12.75
C ASP A 5 -4.36 -0.99 13.02
N ASP A 6 -3.63 -2.08 13.25
CA ASP A 6 -2.18 -2.01 13.46
C ASP A 6 -1.46 -1.51 12.21
N MET A 7 -1.90 -1.95 11.01
CA MET A 7 -1.36 -1.47 9.74
C MET A 7 -1.60 0.03 9.55
N VAL A 8 -2.82 0.51 9.79
CA VAL A 8 -3.12 1.94 9.68
C VAL A 8 -2.36 2.74 10.73
N LYS A 9 -2.26 2.25 11.98
CA LYS A 9 -1.46 2.90 13.03
C LYS A 9 0.02 2.98 12.66
N LEU A 10 0.58 1.91 12.06
CA LEU A 10 1.95 1.90 11.58
C LEU A 10 2.15 2.93 10.47
N ALA A 11 1.29 2.91 9.45
CA ALA A 11 1.35 3.86 8.35
C ALA A 11 1.28 5.33 8.85
N MET A 12 0.38 5.62 9.79
CA MET A 12 0.18 6.98 10.33
C MET A 12 1.42 7.57 10.99
N ARG A 13 2.35 6.74 11.48
CA ARG A 13 3.61 7.22 12.07
C ARG A 13 4.55 7.86 11.06
N HIS A 14 4.38 7.54 9.78
CA HIS A 14 5.24 8.03 8.71
C HIS A 14 4.67 9.27 8.02
N VAL A 15 3.49 9.78 8.42
CA VAL A 15 2.91 11.00 7.84
C VAL A 15 3.89 12.18 7.99
N GLY A 16 4.14 12.87 6.89
CA GLY A 16 5.11 13.95 6.78
C GLY A 16 6.50 13.51 6.29
N GLU A 17 6.78 12.20 6.21
CA GLU A 17 8.04 11.71 5.66
C GLU A 17 8.10 11.93 4.14
N ARG A 18 9.32 12.15 3.64
CA ARG A 18 9.55 12.59 2.25
C ARG A 18 9.19 11.51 1.23
N TYR A 19 8.62 11.95 0.12
CA TYR A 19 8.42 11.12 -1.07
C TYR A 19 9.56 11.32 -2.10
N ILE A 20 10.02 10.23 -2.71
CA ILE A 20 10.86 10.21 -3.91
C ILE A 20 10.37 9.07 -4.80
N LEU A 21 10.03 9.37 -6.06
CA LEU A 21 9.61 8.34 -7.01
C LEU A 21 10.78 7.38 -7.29
N GLY A 22 10.56 6.08 -7.11
CA GLY A 22 11.57 5.04 -7.29
C GLY A 22 12.59 5.00 -6.15
N ALA A 23 12.16 5.30 -4.92
CA ALA A 23 12.99 5.15 -3.74
C ALA A 23 13.23 3.66 -3.45
N ASP A 24 14.47 3.22 -3.33
CA ASP A 24 14.78 1.83 -2.98
C ASP A 24 14.64 1.61 -1.46
N VAL A 25 13.59 0.93 -1.03
CA VAL A 25 13.27 0.76 0.40
C VAL A 25 13.69 -0.63 0.89
N PRO A 26 14.52 -0.73 1.96
CA PRO A 26 14.82 -2.01 2.60
C PRO A 26 13.59 -2.52 3.36
N LEU A 27 12.79 -3.38 2.71
CA LEU A 27 11.49 -3.84 3.23
C LEU A 27 11.57 -4.54 4.59
N ASP A 28 12.71 -5.15 4.93
CA ASP A 28 12.97 -5.83 6.20
C ASP A 28 13.44 -4.92 7.34
N ARG A 29 13.76 -3.65 7.04
CA ARG A 29 14.18 -2.69 8.06
C ARG A 29 12.97 -2.01 8.71
N ALA A 30 12.53 -2.58 9.84
CA ALA A 30 11.38 -2.08 10.62
C ALA A 30 11.50 -0.62 11.13
N GLY A 31 12.72 -0.08 11.23
CA GLY A 31 12.98 1.30 11.63
C GLY A 31 13.34 2.24 10.48
N TYR A 32 13.01 1.88 9.23
CA TYR A 32 13.25 2.76 8.08
C TYR A 32 12.28 3.95 8.08
N THR A 33 12.80 5.14 7.77
CA THR A 33 12.05 6.40 7.78
C THR A 33 12.37 7.18 6.51
N GLY A 34 11.72 6.80 5.41
CA GLY A 34 11.83 7.46 4.12
C GLY A 34 13.25 7.59 3.53
N PRO A 35 13.37 8.12 2.31
CA PRO A 35 12.26 8.52 1.44
C PRO A 35 11.42 7.33 0.98
N TRP A 36 10.18 7.61 0.61
CA TRP A 36 9.20 6.60 0.18
C TRP A 36 8.77 6.81 -1.27
N ASP A 37 8.44 5.72 -1.95
CA ASP A 37 7.47 5.75 -3.02
C ASP A 37 6.18 5.00 -2.65
N CYS A 38 5.15 5.11 -3.47
CA CYS A 38 3.84 4.55 -3.17
C CYS A 38 3.82 3.02 -3.06
N ALA A 39 4.53 2.31 -3.95
CA ALA A 39 4.55 0.86 -3.96
C ALA A 39 5.45 0.33 -2.83
N GLU A 40 6.60 0.96 -2.65
CA GLU A 40 7.58 0.66 -1.62
C GLU A 40 7.01 0.85 -0.22
N PHE A 41 6.33 1.97 0.04
CA PHE A 41 5.69 2.20 1.34
C PHE A 41 4.63 1.15 1.65
N ALA A 42 3.77 0.83 0.68
CA ALA A 42 2.74 -0.20 0.85
C ALA A 42 3.37 -1.59 1.06
N SER A 43 4.41 -1.94 0.31
CA SER A 43 5.10 -3.23 0.40
C SER A 43 5.88 -3.37 1.70
N TRP A 44 6.50 -2.28 2.18
CA TRP A 44 7.15 -2.24 3.48
C TRP A 44 6.11 -2.47 4.59
N LEU A 45 4.98 -1.76 4.57
CA LEU A 45 3.89 -1.98 5.53
C LEU A 45 3.41 -3.43 5.49
N ALA A 46 3.15 -3.99 4.30
CA ALA A 46 2.72 -5.37 4.17
C ALA A 46 3.74 -6.37 4.73
N TYR A 47 5.03 -6.15 4.49
CA TYR A 47 6.11 -6.98 5.01
C TYR A 47 6.21 -6.89 6.53
N GLN A 48 6.16 -5.69 7.11
CA GLN A 48 6.17 -5.50 8.57
C GLN A 48 4.97 -6.19 9.25
N MET A 49 3.82 -6.23 8.58
CA MET A 49 2.59 -6.79 9.14
C MET A 49 2.48 -8.31 8.98
N THR A 50 3.09 -8.88 7.93
CA THR A 50 2.83 -10.28 7.53
C THR A 50 4.08 -11.14 7.38
N GLY A 51 5.26 -10.52 7.29
CA GLY A 51 6.51 -11.19 6.92
C GLY A 51 6.57 -11.67 5.47
N LYS A 52 5.62 -11.26 4.62
CA LYS A 52 5.50 -11.71 3.22
C LYS A 52 5.72 -10.56 2.26
N LEU A 53 6.35 -10.87 1.12
CA LEU A 53 6.43 -9.96 -0.01
C LEU A 53 5.09 -9.89 -0.72
N ILE A 54 4.54 -8.69 -0.82
CA ILE A 54 3.29 -8.39 -1.51
C ILE A 54 3.53 -7.14 -2.35
N GLY A 55 3.00 -7.14 -3.57
CA GLY A 55 3.11 -6.03 -4.50
C GLY A 55 4.49 -5.87 -5.13
N CYS A 56 5.31 -6.92 -5.08
CA CYS A 56 6.64 -6.94 -5.69
C CYS A 56 6.58 -7.63 -7.06
N VAL A 57 7.43 -7.26 -8.03
CA VAL A 57 7.49 -7.91 -9.35
C VAL A 57 7.55 -9.44 -9.21
N LYS A 58 8.33 -9.93 -8.24
CA LYS A 58 8.32 -11.32 -7.75
C LYS A 58 8.19 -11.33 -6.23
N ASN A 59 7.36 -12.23 -5.69
CA ASN A 59 7.11 -12.36 -4.25
C ASN A 59 7.84 -13.55 -3.60
N ASP A 60 8.46 -14.41 -4.40
CA ASP A 60 9.16 -15.64 -3.98
C ASP A 60 10.69 -15.49 -3.99
N VAL A 61 11.16 -14.25 -3.82
CA VAL A 61 12.59 -13.90 -3.79
C VAL A 61 13.02 -13.52 -2.37
N ALA A 62 14.33 -13.43 -2.14
CA ALA A 62 14.86 -12.82 -0.93
C ALA A 62 14.38 -11.36 -0.83
N VAL A 63 14.07 -10.89 0.38
CA VAL A 63 13.54 -9.53 0.63
C VAL A 63 14.45 -8.43 0.06
N ALA A 64 15.77 -8.59 0.14
CA ALA A 64 16.76 -7.68 -0.43
C ALA A 64 16.77 -7.62 -1.98
N ARG A 65 15.97 -8.45 -2.64
CA ARG A 65 15.79 -8.48 -4.10
C ARG A 65 14.34 -8.19 -4.52
N ALA A 66 13.49 -7.84 -3.56
CA ALA A 66 12.13 -7.43 -3.84
C ALA A 66 12.15 -6.12 -4.64
N ASP A 67 11.16 -5.95 -5.51
CA ASP A 67 11.02 -4.78 -6.37
C ASP A 67 9.54 -4.40 -6.39
N PRO A 68 9.07 -3.56 -5.46
CA PRO A 68 7.69 -3.11 -5.40
C PRO A 68 7.23 -2.35 -6.62
N TYR A 69 6.06 -2.72 -7.15
CA TYR A 69 5.49 -2.06 -8.32
C TYR A 69 3.96 -2.03 -8.25
N SER A 70 3.37 -0.89 -8.60
CA SER A 70 1.91 -0.73 -8.59
C SER A 70 1.14 -1.76 -9.42
N ASP A 71 1.68 -2.21 -10.56
CA ASP A 71 1.02 -3.27 -11.36
C ASP A 71 1.16 -4.66 -10.73
N ALA A 72 2.25 -4.90 -9.99
CA ALA A 72 2.41 -6.11 -9.19
C ALA A 72 1.43 -6.13 -8.01
N TRP A 73 1.18 -4.97 -7.37
CA TRP A 73 0.11 -4.80 -6.40
C TRP A 73 -1.27 -5.12 -6.99
N ALA A 74 -1.53 -4.69 -8.23
CA ALA A 74 -2.79 -5.02 -8.89
C ALA A 74 -2.93 -6.52 -9.17
N ARG A 75 -1.87 -7.17 -9.70
CA ARG A 75 -1.81 -8.62 -9.91
C ARG A 75 -2.05 -9.41 -8.61
N ASP A 76 -1.44 -8.97 -7.51
CA ASP A 76 -1.58 -9.66 -6.22
C ASP A 76 -2.98 -9.47 -5.65
N GLY A 77 -3.58 -8.29 -5.84
CA GLY A 77 -4.98 -8.03 -5.52
C GLY A 77 -5.91 -9.00 -6.23
N GLU A 78 -5.73 -9.21 -7.54
CA GLU A 78 -6.55 -10.14 -8.35
C GLU A 78 -6.45 -11.59 -7.85
N ARG A 79 -5.31 -11.96 -7.27
CA ARG A 79 -5.03 -13.30 -6.73
C ARG A 79 -5.35 -13.45 -5.24
N SER A 80 -5.72 -12.37 -4.56
CA SER A 80 -5.90 -12.36 -3.10
C SER A 80 -7.08 -13.21 -2.62
N GLY A 81 -8.10 -13.39 -3.47
CA GLY A 81 -9.40 -13.95 -3.06
C GLY A 81 -10.17 -13.05 -2.08
N GLN A 82 -9.72 -11.81 -1.86
CA GLN A 82 -10.29 -10.86 -0.90
C GLN A 82 -10.53 -9.48 -1.54
N ILE A 83 -11.10 -9.48 -2.75
CA ILE A 83 -11.50 -8.25 -3.45
C ILE A 83 -12.54 -7.48 -2.64
N VAL A 84 -12.39 -6.16 -2.60
CA VAL A 84 -13.36 -5.23 -2.03
C VAL A 84 -13.89 -4.36 -3.16
N LEU A 85 -15.21 -4.13 -3.21
CA LEU A 85 -15.79 -3.21 -4.19
C LEU A 85 -15.25 -1.80 -3.92
N GLN A 86 -14.98 -1.04 -4.98
CA GLN A 86 -14.43 0.31 -4.85
C GLN A 86 -15.28 1.23 -3.94
N ASN A 87 -16.61 1.12 -4.02
CA ASN A 87 -17.54 1.89 -3.19
C ASN A 87 -17.40 1.56 -1.69
N ASP A 88 -16.97 0.34 -1.36
CA ASP A 88 -16.81 -0.13 0.02
C ASP A 88 -15.36 0.00 0.50
N ALA A 89 -14.40 0.09 -0.42
CA ALA A 89 -12.98 0.11 -0.12
C ALA A 89 -12.59 1.27 0.80
N GLY A 90 -13.23 2.44 0.65
CA GLY A 90 -13.00 3.59 1.52
C GLY A 90 -13.49 3.40 2.96
N HIS A 91 -14.40 2.45 3.19
CA HIS A 91 -14.90 2.08 4.51
C HIS A 91 -14.25 0.80 5.05
N SER A 92 -13.54 0.06 4.21
CA SER A 92 -12.76 -1.11 4.62
C SER A 92 -11.38 -0.69 5.11
N ARG A 93 -11.24 -0.39 6.40
CA ARG A 93 -9.96 -0.03 7.02
C ARG A 93 -8.85 -1.04 6.71
N GLY A 94 -7.67 -0.55 6.34
CA GLY A 94 -6.52 -1.37 5.92
C GLY A 94 -6.66 -2.05 4.57
N ALA A 95 -7.74 -1.82 3.81
CA ALA A 95 -7.82 -2.27 2.43
C ALA A 95 -6.81 -1.50 1.57
N VAL A 96 -6.24 -2.17 0.59
CA VAL A 96 -5.34 -1.56 -0.38
C VAL A 96 -6.16 -1.09 -1.57
N LEU A 97 -5.95 0.14 -2.01
CA LEU A 97 -6.50 0.70 -3.24
C LEU A 97 -5.35 0.87 -4.24
N VAL A 98 -5.52 0.32 -5.43
CA VAL A 98 -4.48 0.33 -6.46
C VAL A 98 -5.02 0.96 -7.73
N ARG A 99 -4.26 1.89 -8.29
CA ARG A 99 -4.42 2.38 -9.66
C ARG A 99 -3.29 1.82 -10.49
N ARG A 100 -3.63 1.12 -11.58
CA ARG A 100 -2.64 0.59 -12.51
C ARG A 100 -1.91 1.73 -13.24
N PRO A 101 -0.62 1.54 -13.58
CA PRO A 101 0.09 2.47 -14.45
C PRO A 101 -0.57 2.53 -15.84
N ARG A 102 -0.47 3.70 -16.48
CA ARG A 102 -0.95 3.96 -17.85
C ARG A 102 0.14 4.68 -18.62
N ASN A 103 0.06 4.69 -19.95
CA ASN A 103 1.08 5.25 -20.85
C ASN A 103 1.52 6.68 -20.46
N ASP A 104 0.63 7.49 -19.89
CA ASP A 104 0.87 8.88 -19.52
C ASP A 104 1.01 9.12 -18.01
N ARG A 105 0.80 8.11 -17.16
CA ARG A 105 0.73 8.29 -15.69
C ARG A 105 1.24 7.07 -14.92
N PRO A 106 2.11 7.26 -13.92
CA PRO A 106 2.47 6.18 -13.01
C PRO A 106 1.24 5.67 -12.27
N GLY A 107 1.30 4.38 -11.93
CA GLY A 107 0.32 3.76 -11.04
C GLY A 107 0.44 4.33 -9.63
N HIS A 108 -0.45 3.88 -8.75
CA HIS A 108 -0.49 4.37 -7.38
C HIS A 108 -1.04 3.31 -6.43
N VAL A 109 -0.52 3.28 -5.22
CA VAL A 109 -0.96 2.36 -4.16
C VAL A 109 -1.24 3.17 -2.90
N ALA A 110 -2.38 2.89 -2.27
CA ALA A 110 -2.83 3.57 -1.07
C ALA A 110 -3.49 2.61 -0.08
N ILE A 111 -3.47 2.95 1.20
CA ILE A 111 -4.13 2.17 2.26
C ILE A 111 -5.36 2.93 2.75
N SER A 112 -6.52 2.28 2.76
CA SER A 112 -7.76 2.83 3.29
C SER A 112 -7.68 3.00 4.80
N ARG A 113 -8.14 4.16 5.30
CA ARG A 113 -8.32 4.39 6.73
C ARG A 113 -9.70 3.94 7.24
N GLY A 114 -10.62 3.58 6.36
CA GLY A 114 -11.97 3.14 6.72
C GLY A 114 -12.97 4.28 7.01
N ASP A 115 -12.54 5.53 6.91
CA ASP A 115 -13.34 6.74 7.11
C ASP A 115 -13.50 7.54 5.80
N GLY A 116 -13.35 6.86 4.65
CA GLY A 116 -13.35 7.49 3.32
C GLY A 116 -12.03 8.15 2.93
N THR A 117 -11.03 8.12 3.81
CA THR A 117 -9.68 8.65 3.55
C THR A 117 -8.66 7.52 3.33
N THR A 118 -7.50 7.90 2.80
CA THR A 118 -6.34 7.02 2.58
C THR A 118 -5.13 7.49 3.37
N ILE A 119 -4.17 6.61 3.56
CA ILE A 119 -2.79 6.95 3.87
C ILE A 119 -1.87 6.33 2.82
N GLU A 120 -0.94 7.15 2.31
CA GLU A 120 -0.13 6.81 1.14
C GLU A 120 1.12 7.68 1.08
N ALA A 121 2.20 7.14 0.50
CA ALA A 121 3.27 7.97 -0.03
C ALA A 121 2.74 8.62 -1.32
N MET A 122 2.24 9.85 -1.18
CA MET A 122 1.32 10.46 -2.13
C MET A 122 2.03 10.99 -3.38
N ASP A 123 2.96 11.93 -3.18
CA ASP A 123 3.77 12.56 -4.22
C ASP A 123 4.86 13.43 -3.59
N HIS A 124 5.70 14.04 -4.43
CA HIS A 124 6.83 14.88 -4.02
C HIS A 124 6.43 16.18 -3.27
N VAL A 125 5.18 16.64 -3.40
CA VAL A 125 4.69 17.86 -2.73
C VAL A 125 4.25 17.51 -1.31
N HIS A 126 3.55 16.38 -1.15
CA HIS A 126 2.89 16.02 0.10
C HIS A 126 3.69 15.05 0.96
N GLY A 127 4.58 14.24 0.38
CA GLY A 127 5.24 13.16 1.10
C GLY A 127 4.29 12.00 1.39
N VAL A 128 4.49 11.34 2.53
CA VAL A 128 3.48 10.44 3.10
C VAL A 128 2.38 11.30 3.74
N ALA A 129 1.15 11.14 3.26
CA ALA A 129 0.05 12.00 3.64
C ALA A 129 -1.28 11.26 3.72
N VAL A 130 -2.26 11.94 4.30
CA VAL A 130 -3.65 11.53 4.26
C VAL A 130 -4.30 12.09 3.00
N GLY A 131 -4.86 11.21 2.17
CA GLY A 131 -5.60 11.57 0.96
C GLY A 131 -7.08 11.20 1.07
N ASN A 132 -7.86 11.50 0.03
CA ASN A 132 -9.25 11.03 -0.08
C ASN A 132 -9.32 9.77 -0.95
N VAL A 133 -10.34 8.94 -0.74
CA VAL A 133 -10.71 7.87 -1.67
C VAL A 133 -11.55 8.42 -2.82
N ALA A 134 -12.53 9.27 -2.49
CA ALA A 134 -13.44 9.88 -3.45
C ALA A 134 -12.72 10.80 -4.46
N GLY A 135 -13.28 10.91 -5.66
CA GLY A 135 -12.72 11.74 -6.74
C GLY A 135 -11.48 11.14 -7.41
N ARG A 136 -11.07 9.91 -7.03
CA ARG A 136 -9.94 9.21 -7.61
C ARG A 136 -10.37 7.90 -8.24
N ARG A 137 -9.59 7.47 -9.23
CA ARG A 137 -9.74 6.17 -9.87
C ARG A 137 -8.89 5.14 -9.15
N TRP A 138 -9.51 4.02 -8.80
CA TRP A 138 -8.86 2.78 -8.37
C TRP A 138 -9.30 1.65 -9.29
N ASP A 139 -8.35 0.90 -9.83
CA ASP A 139 -8.63 -0.21 -10.73
C ASP A 139 -8.91 -1.50 -9.95
N ILE A 140 -8.33 -1.64 -8.76
CA ILE A 140 -8.58 -2.78 -7.87
C ILE A 140 -8.46 -2.34 -6.41
N CYS A 141 -9.33 -2.89 -5.58
CA CYS A 141 -9.28 -2.74 -4.13
C CYS A 141 -9.37 -4.12 -3.48
N PHE A 142 -8.57 -4.38 -2.45
CA PHE A 142 -8.55 -5.69 -1.81
C PHE A 142 -8.00 -5.65 -0.39
N ARG A 143 -8.23 -6.72 0.36
CA ARG A 143 -7.67 -6.94 1.71
C ARG A 143 -6.42 -7.82 1.62
N ILE A 144 -5.40 -7.48 2.39
CA ILE A 144 -4.13 -8.23 2.39
C ILE A 144 -4.32 -9.58 3.10
N PRO A 145 -4.03 -10.71 2.44
CA PRO A 145 -4.10 -12.01 3.07
C PRO A 145 -3.17 -12.11 4.29
N GLY A 146 -3.70 -12.63 5.40
CA GLY A 146 -2.96 -12.77 6.66
C GLY A 146 -3.12 -11.59 7.62
N ILE A 147 -3.81 -10.51 7.23
CA ILE A 147 -4.26 -9.45 8.13
C ILE A 147 -5.71 -9.71 8.56
N THR A 148 -6.00 -9.48 9.84
CA THR A 148 -7.37 -9.56 10.36
C THR A 148 -8.09 -8.23 10.19
N TYR A 149 -9.27 -8.28 9.59
CA TYR A 149 -10.15 -7.14 9.36
C TYR A 149 -11.37 -7.24 10.28
N ALA A 150 -11.80 -6.11 10.84
CA ALA A 150 -13.10 -6.05 11.50
C ALA A 150 -14.22 -6.28 10.48
N GLY A 151 -15.22 -7.07 10.86
CA GLY A 151 -16.40 -7.36 10.04
C GLY A 151 -17.34 -6.18 9.93
#